data_AF-A0A7Z9VE40-F1
#
_entry.id   AF-A0A7Z9VE40-F1
#
_cell.length_a   1.000
_cell.length_b   1.000
_cell.length_c   1.000
_cell.angle_alpha   90.00
_cell.angle_beta   90.00
_cell.angle_gamma   90.00
#
_symmetry.space_group_name_H-M   'P 1'
#
loop_
_entity.id
_entity.type
_entity.pdbx_description
1 polymer ?
#
loop_
_entity_poly.entity_id
_entity_poly.type
_entity_poly.pdbx_seq_one_letter_code
_entity_poly.pdbx_strand_id
1 'polypeptide(L)'
;MSWIDLDDLVEIIRWVLADPSISGVLNCTAPGAVRNIDFTTTLAAALRRPVAPPVPAFVIKLLMGEMGQRLILEGPRVISRRLKRLGYRFLSPDLPSSLRRQLR
;
A
#
# COMPACT_ATOMS: atom_id res chain seq x y z
N MET A 1 6.88 -2.90 -1.65
CA MET A 1 5.94 -1.78 -1.40
C MET A 1 4.81 -2.25 -0.50
N SER A 2 4.63 -1.54 0.61
CA SER A 2 3.45 -1.67 1.46
C SER A 2 2.43 -0.62 1.02
N TRP A 3 1.15 -0.98 0.97
CA TRP A 3 0.08 -0.12 0.47
C TRP A 3 -1.18 -0.32 1.32
N ILE A 4 -2.14 0.60 1.19
CA ILE A 4 -3.48 0.49 1.80
C ILE A 4 -4.47 1.24 0.92
N ASP A 5 -5.70 0.74 0.82
CA ASP A 5 -6.81 1.48 0.21
C ASP A 5 -7.23 2.63 1.12
N LEU A 6 -7.60 3.77 0.56
CA LEU A 6 -8.01 4.94 1.34
C LEU A 6 -9.24 4.62 2.20
N ASP A 7 -10.23 3.90 1.65
CA ASP A 7 -11.45 3.53 2.37
C ASP A 7 -11.15 2.59 3.54
N ASP A 8 -10.26 1.62 3.33
CA ASP A 8 -9.79 0.73 4.42
C ASP A 8 -9.09 1.53 5.53
N LEU A 9 -8.24 2.51 5.17
CA LEU A 9 -7.55 3.33 6.17
C LEU A 9 -8.54 4.15 7.01
N VAL A 10 -9.53 4.77 6.36
CA VAL A 10 -10.58 5.54 7.05
C VAL A 10 -11.39 4.63 7.98
N GLU A 11 -11.80 3.45 7.51
CA GLU A 11 -12.56 2.50 8.32
C GLU A 11 -11.75 1.94 9.49
N ILE A 12 -10.45 1.69 9.33
CA ILE A 12 -9.59 1.30 10.46
C ILE A 12 -9.56 2.41 11.51
N ILE A 13 -9.39 3.67 11.11
CA ILE A 13 -9.37 4.80 12.04
C ILE A 13 -10.73 4.90 12.77
N ARG A 14 -11.84 4.83 12.03
CA ARG A 14 -13.19 4.82 12.63
C ARG A 14 -13.37 3.67 13.62
N TRP A 15 -12.93 2.48 13.26
CA TRP A 15 -13.04 1.28 14.10
C TRP A 15 -12.23 1.40 15.40
N VAL A 16 -10.98 1.86 15.31
CA VAL A 16 -10.13 2.10 16.49
C VAL A 16 -10.73 3.17 17.40
N LEU A 17 -11.33 4.22 16.85
CA LEU A 17 -12.01 5.25 17.64
C LEU A 17 -13.30 4.73 18.31
N ALA A 18 -13.97 3.77 17.69
CA ALA A 18 -15.23 3.20 18.20
C ALA A 18 -15.03 2.10 19.25
N ASP A 19 -13.86 1.47 19.30
CA ASP A 19 -13.54 0.38 20.23
C ASP A 19 -12.38 0.77 21.18
N PRO A 20 -12.70 1.26 22.40
CA PRO A 20 -11.69 1.65 23.38
C PRO A 20 -10.77 0.52 23.85
N SER A 21 -11.10 -0.75 23.57
CA SER A 21 -10.24 -1.88 23.91
C SER A 21 -9.00 -1.96 23.00
N ILE A 22 -9.03 -1.31 21.84
CA ILE A 22 -7.93 -1.30 20.87
C ILE A 22 -6.95 -0.19 21.24
N SER A 23 -5.81 -0.55 21.84
CA SER A 23 -4.79 0.41 22.28
C SER A 23 -3.39 0.09 21.75
N GLY A 24 -2.50 1.08 21.67
CA GLY A 24 -1.11 0.90 21.22
C GLY A 24 -0.95 0.82 19.69
N VAL A 25 0.23 0.40 19.23
CA VAL A 25 0.64 0.53 17.81
C VAL A 25 -0.11 -0.44 16.88
N LEU A 26 -0.57 0.09 15.74
CA LEU A 26 -1.19 -0.66 14.65
C LEU A 26 -0.54 -0.28 13.31
N ASN A 27 -0.14 -1.30 12.54
CA ASN A 27 0.27 -1.12 11.15
C ASN A 27 -0.96 -1.17 10.26
N CYS A 28 -1.34 -0.04 9.68
CA CYS A 28 -2.44 0.09 8.74
C CYS A 28 -1.93 -0.13 7.30
N THR A 29 -1.70 -1.40 6.96
CA THR A 29 -1.36 -1.82 5.60
C THR A 29 -2.27 -2.96 5.14
N ALA A 30 -2.53 -3.03 3.84
CA ALA A 30 -3.23 -4.16 3.24
C ALA A 30 -2.47 -5.49 3.53
N PRO A 31 -3.17 -6.64 3.55
CA PRO A 31 -2.57 -7.92 3.98
C PRO A 31 -1.34 -8.37 3.17
N GLY A 32 -1.22 -7.94 1.92
CA GLY A 32 -0.17 -8.36 0.99
C GLY A 32 0.67 -7.18 0.49
N ALA A 33 1.88 -7.03 1.03
CA ALA A 33 2.89 -6.18 0.39
C ALA A 33 3.25 -6.74 -0.99
N VAL A 34 3.40 -5.87 -1.98
CA VAL A 34 3.69 -6.23 -3.38
C VAL A 34 5.03 -5.69 -3.82
N ARG A 35 5.63 -6.24 -4.88
CA ARG A 35 6.80 -5.59 -5.49
C ARG A 35 6.35 -4.36 -6.26
N ASN A 36 7.23 -3.37 -6.41
CA ASN A 36 6.89 -2.14 -7.14
C ASN A 36 6.46 -2.45 -8.59
N ILE A 37 7.15 -3.38 -9.26
CA ILE A 37 6.79 -3.81 -10.61
C ILE A 37 5.39 -4.43 -10.70
N ASP A 38 4.97 -5.19 -9.69
CA ASP A 38 3.64 -5.80 -9.65
C ASP A 38 2.58 -4.69 -9.48
N PHE A 39 2.88 -3.68 -8.64
CA PHE A 39 2.01 -2.51 -8.49
C PHE A 39 1.86 -1.73 -9.79
N THR A 40 2.97 -1.33 -10.43
CA THR A 40 2.96 -0.57 -11.68
C THR A 40 2.23 -1.33 -12.79
N THR A 41 2.45 -2.65 -12.89
CA THR A 41 1.79 -3.49 -13.89
C THR A 41 0.28 -3.56 -13.65
N THR A 42 -0.14 -3.76 -12.39
CA THR A 42 -1.57 -3.83 -12.03
C THR A 42 -2.26 -2.48 -12.28
N LEU A 43 -1.61 -1.37 -11.96
CA LEU A 43 -2.11 -0.02 -12.22
C LEU A 43 -2.27 0.26 -13.72
N ALA A 44 -1.27 -0.08 -14.53
CA ALA A 44 -1.32 0.10 -15.98
C ALA A 44 -2.49 -0.69 -16.59
N ALA A 45 -2.69 -1.93 -16.16
CA ALA A 45 -3.82 -2.76 -16.58
C ALA A 45 -5.18 -2.14 -16.19
N ALA A 46 -5.32 -1.65 -14.95
CA ALA A 46 -6.54 -1.00 -14.48
C ALA A 46 -6.88 0.27 -15.29
N LEU A 47 -5.86 1.05 -15.68
CA LEU A 47 -5.98 2.25 -16.50
C LEU A 47 -6.08 1.98 -18.01
N ARG A 48 -5.97 0.71 -18.44
CA ARG A 48 -5.88 0.31 -19.87
C ARG A 48 -4.74 1.02 -20.61
N ARG A 49 -3.57 1.14 -19.97
CA ARG A 49 -2.37 1.76 -20.54
C ARG A 49 -1.19 0.78 -20.51
N PRO A 50 -0.19 0.93 -21.42
CA PRO A 50 1.03 0.12 -21.38
C PRO A 50 1.88 0.41 -20.14
N VAL A 51 2.66 -0.57 -19.69
CA VAL A 51 3.60 -0.44 -18.57
C VAL A 51 4.83 0.34 -19.02
N ALA A 52 5.20 1.39 -18.28
CA ALA A 52 6.41 2.16 -18.54
C ALA A 52 7.68 1.37 -18.15
N PRO A 53 8.83 1.59 -18.82
CA PRO A 53 10.08 0.95 -18.45
C PRO A 53 10.53 1.39 -17.04
N PRO A 54 11.25 0.52 -16.30
CA PRO A 54 11.73 0.84 -14.96
C PRO A 54 12.72 2.01 -15.00
N VAL A 55 12.59 2.95 -14.06
CA VAL A 55 13.53 4.06 -13.90
C VAL A 55 14.82 3.54 -13.23
N PRO A 56 16.01 3.77 -13.81
CA PRO A 56 17.26 3.36 -13.21
C PRO A 56 17.49 4.01 -11.83
N ALA A 57 18.07 3.25 -10.89
CA ALA A 57 18.30 3.70 -9.52
C ALA A 57 19.14 4.99 -9.43
N PHE A 58 20.14 5.16 -10.30
CA PHE A 58 21.00 6.35 -10.30
C PHE A 58 20.22 7.62 -10.66
N VAL A 59 19.20 7.52 -11.53
CA VAL A 59 18.33 8.65 -11.90
C VAL A 59 17.50 9.08 -10.69
N ILE A 60 16.94 8.12 -9.96
CA ILE A 60 16.21 8.40 -8.72
C ILE A 60 17.11 9.07 -7.68
N LYS A 61 18.34 8.57 -7.52
CA LYS A 61 19.32 9.16 -6.60
C LYS A 61 19.73 10.58 -7.01
N LEU A 62 19.87 10.86 -8.30
CA LEU A 62 20.22 12.19 -8.81
C LEU A 62 19.08 13.20 -8.56
N LEU A 63 17.83 12.80 -8.79
CA LEU A 63 16.67 13.69 -8.69
C LEU A 63 16.18 13.89 -7.26
N MET A 64 16.29 12.85 -6.41
CA MET A 64 15.65 12.82 -5.08
C MET A 64 16.63 12.56 -3.93
N GLY A 65 17.95 12.54 -4.21
CA GLY A 65 19.00 12.32 -3.23
C GLY A 65 18.89 10.98 -2.49
N GLU A 66 19.35 10.95 -1.25
CA GLU A 66 19.29 9.77 -0.38
C GLU A 66 17.85 9.37 0.03
N MET A 67 16.92 10.33 0.02
CA MET A 67 15.52 10.07 0.35
C MET A 67 14.84 9.21 -0.70
N GLY A 68 15.14 9.44 -1.98
CA GLY A 68 14.68 8.59 -3.08
C GLY A 68 15.19 7.15 -2.95
N GLN A 69 16.42 6.96 -2.49
CA GLN A 69 16.96 5.62 -2.26
C GLN A 69 16.18 4.88 -1.17
N ARG A 70 15.97 5.50 0.00
CA ARG A 70 15.30 4.82 1.12
C ARG A 70 13.81 4.58 0.89
N LEU A 71 13.10 5.57 0.35
CA LEU A 71 11.65 5.49 0.21
C LEU A 71 11.21 4.72 -1.03
N ILE A 72 11.91 4.90 -2.15
CA ILE A 72 11.49 4.34 -3.45
C ILE A 72 12.21 3.04 -3.76
N LEU A 73 13.52 2.95 -3.51
CA LEU A 73 14.30 1.74 -3.85
C LEU A 73 14.23 0.67 -2.76
N GLU A 74 14.25 1.05 -1.49
CA GLU A 74 14.38 0.13 -0.36
C GLU A 74 13.10 -0.07 0.47
N GLY A 75 12.01 0.62 0.11
CA GLY A 75 10.83 0.83 0.96
C GLY A 75 10.36 -0.40 1.78
N PRO A 76 10.01 -0.21 3.07
CA PRO A 76 9.85 -1.30 4.02
C PRO A 76 8.68 -2.23 3.68
N ARG A 77 8.86 -3.53 3.96
CA ARG A 77 7.80 -4.54 3.91
C ARG A 77 7.07 -4.61 5.26
N VAL A 78 5.99 -3.85 5.38
CA VAL A 78 5.17 -3.72 6.58
C VAL A 78 3.94 -4.61 6.48
N ILE A 79 3.71 -5.43 7.51
CA ILE A 79 2.60 -6.40 7.55
C ILE A 79 1.65 -6.06 8.70
N SER A 80 0.35 -6.05 8.42
CA SER A 80 -0.74 -5.74 9.35
C SER A 80 -1.19 -6.93 10.22
N ARG A 81 -0.24 -7.66 10.82
CA ARG A 81 -0.54 -8.87 11.62
C ARG A 81 -1.53 -8.60 12.76
N ARG A 82 -1.47 -7.42 13.38
CA ARG A 82 -2.33 -7.07 14.51
C ARG A 82 -3.76 -6.77 14.07
N LEU A 83 -3.98 -6.08 12.95
CA LEU A 83 -5.32 -5.87 12.40
C LEU A 83 -6.00 -7.21 12.11
N LYS A 84 -5.27 -8.14 11.49
CA LYS A 84 -5.80 -9.50 11.23
C LYS A 84 -6.14 -10.25 12.51
N ARG A 85 -5.31 -10.17 13.56
CA ARG A 85 -5.58 -10.81 14.87
C ARG A 85 -6.78 -10.22 15.59
N LEU A 86 -7.00 -8.92 15.45
CA LEU A 86 -8.16 -8.22 16.00
C LEU A 86 -9.43 -8.42 15.15
N GLY A 87 -9.34 -9.18 14.05
CA GLY A 87 -10.50 -9.54 13.23
C GLY A 87 -10.93 -8.49 12.19
N TYR A 88 -10.11 -7.47 11.93
CA TYR A 88 -10.43 -6.48 10.90
C TYR A 88 -10.56 -7.15 9.52
N ARG A 89 -11.63 -6.82 8.81
CA ARG A 89 -11.92 -7.31 7.45
C ARG A 89 -11.74 -6.17 6.46
N PHE A 90 -10.76 -6.34 5.57
CA PHE A 90 -10.45 -5.34 4.55
C PHE A 90 -11.54 -5.29 3.46
N LEU A 91 -11.94 -4.08 3.10
CA LEU A 91 -12.82 -3.76 1.97
C LEU A 91 -12.14 -4.06 0.63
N SER A 92 -10.81 -3.85 0.57
CA SER A 92 -9.97 -4.09 -0.60
C SER A 92 -8.78 -4.99 -0.19
N PRO A 93 -8.97 -6.32 -0.08
CA PRO A 93 -7.94 -7.23 0.43
C PRO A 93 -6.76 -7.44 -0.53
N ASP A 94 -6.93 -7.11 -1.81
CA ASP A 94 -5.94 -7.26 -2.87
C ASP A 94 -5.87 -6.00 -3.76
N LEU A 95 -4.70 -5.80 -4.36
CA LEU A 95 -4.41 -4.60 -5.14
C LEU A 95 -5.32 -4.45 -6.37
N PRO A 96 -5.58 -5.49 -7.19
CA PRO A 96 -6.54 -5.39 -8.30
C PRO A 96 -7.93 -4.95 -7.87
N SER A 97 -8.43 -5.41 -6.71
CA SER A 97 -9.73 -4.99 -6.18
C SER A 97 -9.72 -3.52 -5.73
N SER A 98 -8.66 -3.07 -5.05
CA SER A 98 -8.47 -1.67 -4.66
C SER A 98 -8.45 -0.73 -5.87
N LEU A 99 -7.59 -1.01 -6.85
CA LEU A 99 -7.45 -0.15 -8.03
C LEU A 99 -8.73 -0.10 -8.87
N ARG A 100 -9.49 -1.20 -8.95
CA ARG A 100 -10.80 -1.20 -9.61
C ARG A 100 -11.83 -0.33 -8.89
N ARG A 101 -11.74 -0.21 -7.56
CA ARG A 101 -12.62 0.64 -6.77
C ARG A 101 -12.28 2.12 -6.95
N GLN A 102 -10.98 2.46 -6.94
CA GLN A 102 -10.52 3.85 -6.97
C GLN A 102 -10.52 4.50 -8.36
N LEU A 103 -10.48 3.71 -9.43
CA LEU A 103 -10.33 4.20 -10.82
C LEU A 103 -11.58 4.02 -11.67
N ARG A 104 -12.72 3.70 -11.06
CA ARG A 104 -14.05 3.67 -11.70
C ARG A 104 -14.87 4.85 -11.22
#